data_AF-A0A965PBI0-F1
#
_entry.id   AF-A0A965PBI0-F1
#
_cell.length_a   1.000
_cell.length_b   1.000
_cell.length_c   1.000
_cell.angle_alpha   90.00
_cell.angle_beta   90.00
_cell.angle_gamma   90.00
#
_symmetry.space_group_name_H-M   'P 1'
#
loop_
_entity.id
_entity.type
_entity.pdbx_description
1 polymer ?
#
loop_
_entity_poly.entity_id
_entity_poly.type
_entity_poly.pdbx_seq_one_letter_code
_entity_poly.pdbx_strand_id
1 'polypeptide(L)'
;MKLEFNFVKPGVFDLPETDWWGFEREDSIEIQSHWTMAHLAVEMDLFPSVGQARKNGWDGTIPEGCTEKTKIGKMNKSMFIHNPSDEFINDSNWGKDQ
;
A
#
# COMPACT_ATOMS: atom_id res chain seq x y z
N MET A 1 13.44 -14.10 3.44
CA MET A 1 13.29 -12.66 3.77
C MET A 1 12.65 -11.99 2.57
N LYS A 2 11.45 -11.40 2.76
CA LYS A 2 10.74 -10.68 1.69
C LYS A 2 11.43 -9.32 1.48
N LEU A 3 11.67 -8.96 0.22
CA LEU A 3 12.34 -7.70 -0.16
C LEU A 3 11.39 -6.71 -0.84
N GLU A 4 10.31 -7.20 -1.42
CA GLU A 4 9.29 -6.42 -2.11
C GLU A 4 7.99 -6.53 -1.34
N PHE A 5 7.33 -5.41 -1.09
CA PHE A 5 6.12 -5.35 -0.29
C PHE A 5 5.05 -4.62 -1.07
N ASN A 6 3.99 -5.34 -1.38
CA ASN A 6 2.85 -4.86 -2.14
C ASN A 6 1.73 -4.55 -1.15
N PHE A 7 1.36 -3.28 -1.04
CA PHE A 7 0.30 -2.82 -0.16
C PHE A 7 -0.90 -2.36 -0.99
N VAL A 8 -2.09 -2.80 -0.61
CA VAL A 8 -3.31 -2.47 -1.35
C VAL A 8 -4.38 -1.93 -0.41
N LYS A 9 -5.16 -0.96 -0.88
CA LYS A 9 -6.34 -0.51 -0.15
C LYS A 9 -7.39 -1.62 -0.10
N PRO A 10 -8.13 -1.76 1.01
CA PRO A 10 -9.32 -2.61 1.07
C PRO A 10 -10.26 -2.31 -0.10
N GLY A 11 -10.78 -3.36 -0.74
CA GLY A 11 -11.68 -3.25 -1.88
C GLY A 11 -11.02 -3.21 -3.26
N VAL A 12 -9.68 -3.07 -3.36
CA VAL A 12 -8.98 -3.16 -4.65
C VAL A 12 -9.31 -4.45 -5.39
N PHE A 13 -9.30 -5.59 -4.69
CA PHE A 13 -9.57 -6.89 -5.31
C PHE A 13 -11.06 -7.19 -5.48
N ASP A 14 -11.94 -6.24 -5.19
CA ASP A 14 -13.36 -6.28 -5.55
C ASP A 14 -13.64 -5.54 -6.88
N LEU A 15 -12.65 -4.78 -7.38
CA LEU A 15 -12.67 -4.13 -8.68
C LEU A 15 -12.37 -5.13 -9.82
N PRO A 16 -12.63 -4.77 -11.09
CA PRO A 16 -12.15 -5.54 -12.24
C PRO A 16 -10.62 -5.73 -12.19
N GLU A 17 -10.13 -6.87 -12.68
CA GLU A 17 -8.69 -7.21 -12.66
C GLU A 17 -7.81 -6.16 -13.37
N THR A 18 -8.35 -5.45 -14.35
CA THR A 18 -7.67 -4.33 -15.02
C THR A 18 -7.28 -3.22 -14.06
N ASP A 19 -8.05 -3.04 -12.99
CA ASP A 19 -7.83 -2.05 -11.94
C ASP A 19 -7.03 -2.59 -10.75
N TRP A 20 -6.50 -3.83 -10.84
CA TRP A 20 -5.54 -4.34 -9.85
C TRP A 20 -4.11 -3.88 -10.13
N TRP A 21 -3.84 -3.34 -11.32
CA TRP A 21 -2.53 -2.77 -11.70
C TRP A 21 -1.36 -3.75 -11.52
N GLY A 22 -1.61 -5.04 -11.73
CA GLY A 22 -0.62 -6.11 -11.59
C GLY A 22 -0.35 -6.57 -10.16
N PHE A 23 -1.13 -6.09 -9.18
CA PHE A 23 -1.10 -6.62 -7.82
C PHE A 23 -1.85 -7.96 -7.77
N GLU A 24 -1.30 -8.92 -7.03
CA GLU A 24 -1.92 -10.23 -6.79
C GLU A 24 -2.38 -10.32 -5.33
N ARG A 25 -3.55 -10.92 -5.09
CA ARG A 25 -4.14 -11.03 -3.74
C ARG A 25 -3.25 -11.80 -2.78
N GLU A 26 -2.62 -12.86 -3.27
CA GLU A 26 -1.76 -13.76 -2.50
C GLU A 26 -0.42 -13.12 -2.11
N ASP A 27 0.03 -12.10 -2.85
CA ASP A 27 1.31 -11.41 -2.60
C ASP A 27 1.14 -10.01 -1.97
N SER A 28 -0.10 -9.53 -1.88
CA SER A 28 -0.43 -8.20 -1.36
C SER A 28 -0.84 -8.21 0.12
N ILE A 29 -0.51 -7.13 0.80
CA ILE A 29 -0.89 -6.83 2.18
C ILE A 29 -1.97 -5.75 2.16
N GLU A 30 -3.14 -6.07 2.69
CA GLU A 30 -4.24 -5.11 2.76
C GLU A 30 -4.00 -4.05 3.85
N ILE A 31 -4.10 -2.78 3.48
CA ILE A 31 -3.89 -1.63 4.36
C ILE A 31 -5.06 -1.50 5.32
N GLN A 32 -4.80 -1.40 6.63
CA GLN A 32 -5.86 -1.18 7.60
C GLN A 32 -6.24 0.31 7.68
N SER A 33 -7.50 0.60 8.01
CA SER A 33 -8.06 1.97 7.98
C SER A 33 -7.32 3.00 8.84
N HIS A 34 -6.66 2.57 9.91
CA HIS A 34 -5.90 3.44 10.82
C HIS A 34 -4.40 3.51 10.49
N TRP A 35 -3.96 2.81 9.44
CA TRP A 35 -2.56 2.75 9.08
C TRP A 35 -2.07 4.08 8.49
N THR A 36 -0.77 4.27 8.69
CA THR A 36 0.00 5.41 8.17
C THR A 36 1.27 4.85 7.54
N MET A 37 2.10 5.69 6.93
CA MET A 37 3.40 5.27 6.41
C MET A 37 4.27 4.58 7.47
N ALA A 38 4.11 4.96 8.75
CA ALA A 38 4.82 4.34 9.87
C ALA A 38 4.41 2.88 10.10
N HIS A 39 3.16 2.52 9.85
CA HIS A 39 2.68 1.15 9.95
C HIS A 39 3.25 0.30 8.81
N LEU A 40 3.22 0.82 7.58
CA LEU A 40 3.85 0.15 6.42
C LEU A 40 5.34 -0.12 6.67
N ALA A 41 6.06 0.86 7.22
CA ALA A 41 7.48 0.70 7.52
C ALA A 41 7.77 -0.38 8.57
N VAL A 42 6.88 -0.57 9.55
CA VAL A 42 6.99 -1.64 10.55
C VAL A 42 6.66 -2.99 9.94
N GLU A 43 5.60 -3.07 9.12
CA GLU A 43 5.23 -4.28 8.39
C GLU A 43 6.36 -4.75 7.46
N MET A 44 7.11 -3.80 6.90
CA MET A 44 8.32 -4.07 6.12
C MET A 44 9.57 -4.35 6.98
N ASP A 45 9.47 -4.55 8.30
CA ASP A 45 10.59 -4.69 9.23
C ASP A 45 11.68 -3.60 9.09
N LEU A 46 11.33 -2.37 8.67
CA LEU A 46 12.29 -1.25 8.61
C LEU A 46 12.53 -0.66 10.00
N PHE A 47 11.53 -0.74 10.88
CA PHE A 47 11.60 -0.28 12.26
C PHE A 47 10.94 -1.30 13.19
N PRO A 48 11.43 -1.42 14.44
CA PRO A 48 10.89 -2.40 15.40
C PRO A 48 9.53 -1.98 16.00
N SER A 49 9.09 -0.74 15.77
CA SER A 49 7.77 -0.26 16.23
C SER A 49 7.33 1.00 15.49
N VAL A 50 6.02 1.26 15.50
CA VAL A 50 5.43 2.46 14.88
C VAL A 50 6.00 3.73 15.51
N GLY A 51 6.21 3.74 16.83
CA GLY A 51 6.82 4.87 17.53
C GLY A 51 8.23 5.19 17.05
N GLN A 52 9.04 4.17 16.72
CA GLN A 52 10.36 4.37 16.13
C GLN A 52 10.27 4.86 14.69
N ALA A 53 9.39 4.30 13.87
CA ALA A 53 9.17 4.75 12.50
C ALA A 53 8.77 6.24 12.45
N ARG A 54 7.82 6.65 13.31
CA ARG A 54 7.39 8.06 13.45
C ARG A 54 8.54 9.00 13.80
N LYS A 55 9.34 8.64 14.81
CA LYS A 55 10.53 9.42 15.22
C LYS A 55 11.56 9.56 14.10
N ASN A 56 11.58 8.63 13.14
CA ASN A 56 12.45 8.65 11.96
C ASN A 56 11.77 9.23 10.71
N GLY A 57 10.67 9.98 10.86
CA GLY A 57 10.05 10.75 9.77
C GLY A 57 9.01 10.00 8.95
N TRP A 58 8.57 8.81 9.38
CA TRP A 58 7.54 8.03 8.68
C TRP A 58 6.11 8.32 9.17
N ASP A 59 5.88 9.40 9.92
CA ASP A 59 4.54 9.72 10.48
C ASP A 59 3.52 10.26 9.46
N GLY A 60 3.85 10.26 8.17
CA GLY A 60 2.95 10.73 7.11
C GLY A 60 1.75 9.82 6.87
N THR A 61 0.69 10.39 6.32
CA THR A 61 -0.44 9.63 5.75
C THR A 61 0.02 8.78 4.58
N ILE A 62 -0.69 7.69 4.29
CA ILE A 62 -0.47 6.91 3.08
C ILE A 62 -0.99 7.74 1.89
N PRO A 63 -0.16 8.06 0.88
CA PRO A 63 -0.61 8.85 -0.27
C PRO A 63 -1.70 8.13 -1.05
N GLU A 64 -2.70 8.87 -1.53
CA GLU A 64 -3.65 8.34 -2.51
C GLU A 64 -2.98 8.08 -3.87
N GLY A 65 -3.56 7.18 -4.65
CA GLY A 65 -3.05 6.72 -5.93
C GLY A 65 -2.03 5.58 -5.81
N CYS A 66 -1.09 5.55 -6.75
CA CYS A 66 -0.02 4.55 -6.77
C CYS A 66 1.29 5.14 -6.27
N THR A 67 1.96 4.47 -5.34
CA THR A 67 3.28 4.87 -4.84
C THR A 67 4.28 3.73 -5.01
N GLU A 68 5.42 4.04 -5.62
CA GLU A 68 6.58 3.15 -5.70
C GLU A 68 7.75 3.79 -4.95
N LYS A 69 8.36 3.02 -4.04
CA LYS A 69 9.62 3.37 -3.38
C LYS A 69 10.55 2.17 -3.37
N THR A 70 11.67 2.28 -4.07
CA THR A 70 12.69 1.22 -4.15
C THR A 70 13.92 1.59 -3.35
N LYS A 71 14.75 0.58 -3.02
CA LYS A 71 16.03 0.76 -2.31
C LYS A 71 15.89 1.44 -0.93
N ILE A 72 14.87 1.05 -0.18
CA ILE A 72 14.60 1.56 1.16
C ILE A 72 15.46 0.83 2.19
N GLY A 73 16.17 1.62 3.01
CA GLY A 73 16.98 1.12 4.11
C GLY A 73 18.19 0.29 3.66
N LYS A 74 18.90 -0.30 4.62
CA LYS A 74 20.16 -1.02 4.35
C LYS A 74 19.97 -2.31 3.54
N MET A 75 18.77 -2.88 3.59
CA MET A 75 18.42 -4.13 2.90
C MET A 75 17.86 -3.89 1.50
N ASN A 76 17.83 -2.65 1.02
CA ASN A 76 17.32 -2.25 -0.29
C ASN A 76 15.90 -2.79 -0.57
N LYS A 77 15.00 -2.71 0.41
CA LYS A 77 13.62 -3.16 0.24
C LYS A 77 12.86 -2.26 -0.74
N SER A 78 11.85 -2.81 -1.40
CA SER A 78 10.93 -2.08 -2.27
C SER A 78 9.52 -2.13 -1.69
N MET A 79 8.80 -1.03 -1.85
CA MET A 79 7.43 -0.84 -1.42
C MET A 79 6.61 -0.33 -2.60
N PHE A 80 5.54 -1.02 -2.90
CA PHE A 80 4.54 -0.63 -3.89
C PHE A 80 3.21 -0.50 -3.17
N ILE A 81 2.50 0.60 -3.41
CA ILE A 81 1.23 0.91 -2.76
C ILE A 81 0.22 1.20 -3.86
N HIS A 82 -0.88 0.46 -3.89
CA HIS A 82 -2.07 0.82 -4.64
C HIS A 82 -3.16 1.28 -3.67
N ASN A 83 -3.28 2.60 -3.52
CA ASN A 83 -4.20 3.25 -2.59
C ASN A 83 -5.14 4.21 -3.32
N PRO A 84 -6.04 3.71 -4.20
CA PRO A 84 -6.98 4.57 -4.92
C PRO A 84 -7.87 5.40 -3.98
N SER A 85 -8.46 6.48 -4.49
CA SER A 85 -9.38 7.30 -3.71
C SER A 85 -10.61 6.49 -3.27
N ASP A 86 -11.26 6.91 -2.19
CA ASP A 86 -12.52 6.28 -1.77
C ASP A 86 -13.61 6.44 -2.85
N GLU A 87 -13.60 7.55 -3.58
CA GLU A 87 -14.51 7.78 -4.70
C GLU A 87 -14.34 6.74 -5.80
N PHE A 88 -13.09 6.36 -6.12
CA PHE A 88 -12.78 5.31 -7.07
C PHE A 88 -13.30 3.95 -6.57
N ILE A 89 -12.90 3.51 -5.37
CA ILE A 89 -13.33 2.21 -4.81
C ILE A 89 -14.86 2.07 -4.81
N ASN A 90 -15.58 3.14 -4.47
CA ASN A 90 -17.03 3.12 -4.32
C ASN A 90 -17.80 3.51 -5.60
N ASP A 91 -17.13 3.70 -6.75
CA ASP A 91 -17.82 4.05 -7.99
C ASP A 91 -18.69 2.89 -8.48
N SER A 92 -20.00 3.01 -8.34
CA SER A 92 -20.96 2.01 -8.83
C SER A 92 -21.02 1.87 -10.36
N ASN A 93 -20.27 2.69 -11.11
CA ASN A 93 -20.25 2.69 -12.57
C ASN A 93 -19.05 1.95 -13.18
N TRP A 94 -18.25 1.24 -12.38
CA TRP A 94 -17.22 0.31 -12.88
C TRP A 94 -17.75 -0.53 -14.05
N GLY A 95 -17.15 -0.35 -15.24
CA GLY A 95 -17.48 -1.11 -16.45
C GLY A 95 -18.78 -0.75 -17.17
N LYS A 96 -19.47 0.35 -16.81
CA LYS A 96 -20.70 0.79 -17.50
C LYS A 96 -20.48 1.64 -18.76
N ASP A 97 -19.25 2.08 -18.99
CA ASP A 97 -18.86 2.89 -20.14
C ASP A 97 -18.08 2.10 -21.22
N GLN A 98 -18.07 0.76 -21.13
CA GLN A 98 -17.47 -0.13 -22.15
C GLN A 98 -18.51 -0.75 -23.09
#